data_AF-A0A956DV75-F1
#
_entry.id   AF-A0A956DV75-F1
#
_cell.length_a   1.000
_cell.length_b   1.000
_cell.length_c   1.000
_cell.angle_alpha   90.00
_cell.angle_beta   90.00
_cell.angle_gamma   90.00
#
_symmetry.space_group_name_H-M   'P 1'
#
loop_
_entity.id
_entity.type
_entity.pdbx_description
1 polymer ?
#
loop_
_entity_poly.entity_id
_entity_poly.type
_entity_poly.pdbx_seq_one_letter_code
_entity_poly.pdbx_strand_id
1 'polypeptide(L)'
;MALDSDRLLPTKDEQDALIEALGRLLERLGPARFLAGPIFLPSARHFPEPFTPTFAEVRRLAERILAYASLERLSLRLELFDSADPHDLLDDAGEVIPLPRDAAAWTTFVDDEHALIAIDLRELDAQDKVVGILAHEVSHLYRLSASLTAIDHDAEERLTDLTSLYLGFGVFAANNAYRYRTAGEVVGATAFSGWSESQLGYLPPRAWCFLLAIQAALHLAAPDLHPHLDPTQRAMFDAARAALPALDELRLRLGLDPDAAYTPEAADDVADRRPADTSPATDEAEDRPLFDDRIVADNQGRPVLKLRQPRIGPAFLGAFLGFAVGMVSSETLGAALWLIPTALALLGWKLGQRLPFYQCLGRDCGAVVPREAERCPACGGRFRETVDDPKAMLD
;
A
#
# COMPACT_ATOMS: atom_id res chain seq x y z
N MET A 1 14.36 -24.12 4.79
CA MET A 1 13.37 -24.52 3.76
C MET A 1 13.58 -23.56 2.61
N ALA A 2 14.25 -24.00 1.54
CA ALA A 2 14.46 -23.15 0.37
C ALA A 2 13.08 -22.86 -0.23
N LEU A 3 12.70 -21.59 -0.30
CA LEU A 3 11.53 -21.18 -1.08
C LEU A 3 11.81 -21.58 -2.52
N ASP A 4 10.87 -22.28 -3.13
CA ASP A 4 10.93 -22.69 -4.54
C ASP A 4 11.15 -21.45 -5.41
N SER A 5 12.28 -21.38 -6.12
CA SER A 5 12.66 -20.22 -6.94
C SER A 5 11.63 -19.90 -8.01
N ASP A 6 10.87 -20.91 -8.45
CA ASP A 6 9.77 -20.75 -9.42
C ASP A 6 8.60 -19.94 -8.87
N ARG A 7 8.52 -19.74 -7.54
CA ARG A 7 7.50 -18.90 -6.90
C ARG A 7 7.97 -17.47 -6.62
N LEU A 8 9.28 -17.22 -6.69
CA LEU A 8 9.87 -15.92 -6.37
C LEU A 8 10.04 -15.03 -7.61
N LEU A 9 10.01 -15.62 -8.80
CA LEU A 9 10.22 -14.94 -10.07
C LEU A 9 8.90 -14.81 -10.85
N PRO A 10 8.73 -13.76 -11.68
CA PRO A 10 7.76 -13.79 -12.78
C PRO A 10 8.06 -14.96 -13.73
N THR A 11 7.06 -15.42 -14.47
CA THR A 11 7.28 -16.41 -15.54
C THR A 11 8.25 -15.87 -16.60
N LYS A 12 8.83 -16.73 -17.44
CA LYS A 12 9.74 -16.26 -18.50
C LYS A 12 9.05 -15.32 -19.49
N ASP A 13 7.82 -15.61 -19.87
CA ASP A 13 7.01 -14.73 -20.72
C ASP A 13 6.73 -13.37 -20.04
N GLU A 14 6.45 -13.37 -18.73
CA GLU A 14 6.30 -12.12 -17.96
C GLU A 14 7.62 -11.33 -17.89
N GLN A 15 8.75 -11.99 -17.65
CA GLN A 15 10.08 -11.36 -17.65
C GLN A 15 10.37 -10.70 -19.00
N ASP A 16 10.09 -11.40 -20.10
CA ASP A 16 10.32 -10.90 -21.45
C ASP A 16 9.43 -9.70 -21.77
N ALA A 17 8.15 -9.76 -21.42
CA ALA A 17 7.22 -8.64 -21.58
C ALA A 17 7.61 -7.42 -20.74
N LEU A 18 8.11 -7.62 -19.52
CA LEU A 18 8.60 -6.53 -18.65
C LEU A 18 9.84 -5.84 -19.24
N ILE A 19 10.81 -6.62 -19.74
CA ILE A 19 12.01 -6.08 -20.40
C ILE A 19 11.62 -5.29 -21.65
N GLU A 20 10.71 -5.83 -22.48
CA GLU A 20 10.26 -5.15 -23.69
C GLU A 20 9.51 -3.85 -23.38
N ALA A 21 8.62 -3.87 -22.39
CA ALA A 21 7.90 -2.68 -21.95
C ALA A 21 8.85 -1.60 -21.39
N LEU A 22 9.83 -1.99 -20.57
CA LEU A 22 10.85 -1.09 -20.07
C LEU A 22 11.72 -0.53 -21.21
N GLY A 23 12.15 -1.36 -22.16
CA GLY A 23 12.91 -0.91 -23.33
C GLY A 23 12.16 0.14 -24.14
N ARG A 24 10.87 -0.06 -24.41
CA ARG A 24 10.01 0.95 -25.06
C ARG A 24 9.91 2.24 -24.25
N LEU A 25 9.84 2.16 -22.93
CA LEU A 25 9.80 3.35 -22.08
C LEU A 25 11.11 4.14 -22.17
N LEU A 26 12.26 3.44 -22.12
CA LEU A 26 13.59 4.04 -22.24
C LEU A 26 13.84 4.64 -23.62
N GLU A 27 13.34 4.01 -24.69
CA GLU A 27 13.39 4.56 -26.04
C GLU A 27 12.65 5.89 -26.14
N ARG A 28 11.48 6.00 -25.48
CA ARG A 28 10.62 7.20 -25.52
C ARG A 28 11.13 8.34 -24.63
N LEU A 29 11.57 8.01 -23.42
CA LEU A 29 11.96 9.00 -22.40
C LEU A 29 13.46 9.27 -22.35
N GLY A 30 14.26 8.44 -23.02
CA GLY A 30 15.71 8.44 -22.91
C GLY A 30 16.20 7.69 -21.66
N PRO A 31 17.38 7.04 -21.73
CA PRO A 31 17.85 6.16 -20.67
C PRO A 31 18.61 6.88 -19.55
N ALA A 32 19.01 8.14 -19.73
CA ALA A 32 19.90 8.85 -18.81
C ALA A 32 19.40 8.84 -17.36
N ARG A 33 18.13 9.17 -17.15
CA ARG A 33 17.51 9.18 -15.82
C ARG A 33 17.42 7.78 -15.20
N PHE A 34 17.11 6.75 -15.98
CA PHE A 34 17.06 5.38 -15.48
C PHE A 34 18.43 4.85 -15.06
N LEU A 35 19.48 5.22 -15.79
CA LEU A 35 20.85 4.74 -15.56
C LEU A 35 21.60 5.53 -14.50
N ALA A 36 21.30 6.82 -14.33
CA ALA A 36 22.09 7.72 -13.48
C ALA A 36 21.27 8.61 -12.54
N GLY A 37 19.95 8.67 -12.71
CA GLY A 37 19.07 9.46 -11.84
C GLY A 37 18.92 8.85 -10.45
N PRO A 38 18.42 9.62 -9.47
CA PRO A 38 18.31 9.14 -8.10
C PRO A 38 17.38 7.92 -7.99
N ILE A 39 17.80 6.93 -7.19
CA ILE A 39 16.90 5.90 -6.64
C ILE A 39 16.51 6.36 -5.24
N PHE A 40 15.24 6.71 -5.05
CA PHE A 40 14.73 7.24 -3.79
C PHE A 40 14.54 6.12 -2.78
N LEU A 41 14.99 6.37 -1.56
CA LEU A 41 15.02 5.41 -0.44
C LEU A 41 14.31 6.00 0.78
N PRO A 42 13.62 5.17 1.59
CA PRO A 42 12.99 5.57 2.85
C PRO A 42 14.08 5.94 3.88
N SER A 43 14.55 7.18 3.79
CA SER A 43 15.72 7.67 4.52
C SER A 43 15.62 9.18 4.69
N ALA A 44 16.21 9.70 5.76
CA ALA A 44 16.26 11.14 6.02
C ALA A 44 17.00 11.95 4.94
N ARG A 45 17.76 11.30 4.04
CA ARG A 45 18.36 11.98 2.88
C ARG A 45 17.30 12.41 1.86
N HIS A 46 16.35 11.53 1.55
CA HIS A 46 15.31 11.78 0.55
C HIS A 46 14.00 12.25 1.18
N PHE A 47 13.75 11.90 2.43
CA PHE A 47 12.55 12.26 3.17
C PHE A 47 12.94 12.67 4.59
N PRO A 48 13.53 13.88 4.77
CA PRO A 48 14.07 14.34 6.04
C PRO A 48 12.99 14.65 7.09
N GLU A 49 11.78 14.98 6.67
CA GLU A 49 10.70 15.34 7.57
C GLU A 49 10.14 14.11 8.30
N PRO A 50 9.93 14.19 9.64
CA PRO A 50 9.13 13.19 10.32
C PRO A 50 7.72 13.23 9.73
N PHE A 51 7.12 12.06 9.50
CA PHE A 51 5.77 12.00 8.96
C PHE A 51 4.76 11.92 10.10
N THR A 52 4.03 13.01 10.30
CA THR A 52 2.71 12.98 10.89
C THR A 52 1.69 13.05 9.73
N PRO A 53 0.58 12.31 9.79
CA PRO A 53 -0.44 12.38 8.76
C PRO A 53 -1.29 13.65 8.94
N THR A 54 -0.71 14.83 8.72
CA THR A 54 -1.43 16.11 8.59
C THR A 54 -1.64 16.43 7.11
N PHE A 55 -2.61 17.29 6.79
CA PHE A 55 -2.79 17.75 5.41
C PHE A 55 -1.53 18.44 4.89
N ALA A 56 -0.93 19.29 5.73
CA ALA A 56 0.29 20.02 5.40
C ALA A 56 1.48 19.09 5.10
N GLU A 57 1.64 17.99 5.84
CA GLU A 57 2.72 17.02 5.59
C GLU A 57 2.48 16.17 4.33
N VAL A 58 1.24 15.75 4.06
CA VAL A 58 0.90 15.05 2.82
C VAL A 58 1.14 15.95 1.61
N ARG A 59 0.74 17.23 1.70
CA ARG A 59 1.01 18.23 0.66
C ARG A 59 2.51 18.40 0.41
N ARG A 60 3.30 18.58 1.47
CA ARG A 60 4.77 18.69 1.36
C ARG A 60 5.39 17.46 0.71
N LEU A 61 4.92 16.25 1.04
CA LEU A 61 5.38 15.03 0.39
C LEU A 61 5.02 15.00 -1.10
N ALA A 62 3.79 15.40 -1.46
CA ALA A 62 3.35 15.43 -2.86
C ALA A 62 4.16 16.44 -3.69
N GLU A 63 4.37 17.65 -3.17
CA GLU A 63 5.22 18.67 -3.80
C GLU A 63 6.67 18.20 -3.95
N ARG A 64 7.21 17.52 -2.94
CA ARG A 64 8.54 16.91 -3.00
C ARG A 64 8.62 15.85 -4.10
N ILE A 65 7.61 14.99 -4.22
CA ILE A 65 7.58 13.94 -5.25
C ILE A 65 7.41 14.54 -6.65
N LEU A 66 6.62 15.60 -6.81
CA LEU A 66 6.55 16.38 -8.06
C LEU A 66 7.93 16.96 -8.43
N ALA A 67 8.63 17.60 -7.49
CA ALA A 67 9.97 18.12 -7.71
C ALA A 67 10.98 17.01 -8.05
N TYR A 68 10.84 15.84 -7.42
CA TYR A 68 11.63 14.66 -7.74
C TYR A 68 11.36 14.19 -9.17
N ALA A 69 10.13 14.27 -9.65
CA ALA A 69 9.75 13.96 -11.03
C ALA A 69 10.07 15.08 -12.05
N SER A 70 10.69 16.18 -11.64
CA SER A 70 10.94 17.38 -12.47
C SER A 70 9.66 18.10 -12.92
N LEU A 71 8.61 18.04 -12.10
CA LEU A 71 7.29 18.65 -12.29
C LEU A 71 7.01 19.79 -11.31
N GLU A 72 8.04 20.37 -10.68
CA GLU A 72 7.92 21.47 -9.70
C GLU A 72 7.31 22.76 -10.24
N ARG A 73 7.13 22.87 -11.57
CA ARG A 73 6.43 23.98 -12.21
C ARG A 73 4.91 23.89 -12.10
N LEU A 74 4.38 22.72 -11.76
CA LEU A 74 2.95 22.50 -11.56
C LEU A 74 2.53 23.02 -10.18
N SER A 75 1.45 23.79 -10.15
CA SER A 75 0.75 24.15 -8.91
C SER A 75 -0.09 22.96 -8.47
N LEU A 76 0.17 22.46 -7.25
CA LEU A 76 -0.55 21.32 -6.70
C LEU A 76 -1.83 21.77 -5.99
N ARG A 77 -2.97 21.23 -6.43
CA ARG A 77 -4.19 21.11 -5.63
C ARG A 77 -4.21 19.72 -4.99
N LEU A 78 -4.08 19.65 -3.68
CA LEU A 78 -4.23 18.41 -2.93
C LEU A 78 -5.63 18.36 -2.31
N GLU A 79 -6.35 17.28 -2.55
CA GLU A 79 -7.62 16.97 -1.90
C GLU A 79 -7.49 15.68 -1.08
N LEU A 80 -8.14 15.65 0.08
CA LEU A 80 -8.26 14.42 0.87
C LEU A 80 -9.72 14.02 0.96
N PHE A 81 -10.02 12.76 0.70
CA PHE A 81 -11.38 12.24 0.77
C PHE A 81 -11.45 11.02 1.70
N ASP A 82 -12.65 10.71 2.18
CA ASP A 82 -12.92 9.48 2.91
C ASP A 82 -13.89 8.65 2.07
N SER A 83 -13.44 7.54 1.51
CA SER A 83 -14.35 6.68 0.73
C SER A 83 -15.33 5.88 1.58
N ALA A 84 -15.19 5.88 2.91
CA ALA A 84 -16.23 5.38 3.82
C ALA A 84 -17.40 6.36 3.97
N ASP A 85 -17.18 7.64 3.69
CA ASP A 85 -18.20 8.70 3.66
C ASP A 85 -18.07 9.50 2.35
N PRO A 86 -18.47 8.91 1.20
CA PRO A 86 -18.24 9.49 -0.10
C PRO A 86 -19.08 10.76 -0.27
N HIS A 87 -18.43 11.91 -0.06
CA HIS A 87 -18.94 13.22 -0.47
C HIS A 87 -18.42 13.53 -1.88
N ASP A 88 -19.22 14.27 -2.64
CA ASP A 88 -18.79 14.78 -3.94
C ASP A 88 -17.65 15.78 -3.71
N LEU A 89 -16.46 15.51 -4.29
CA LEU A 89 -15.44 16.54 -4.41
C LEU A 89 -15.93 17.59 -5.41
N LEU A 90 -15.72 18.87 -5.10
CA LEU A 90 -16.12 19.97 -5.96
C LEU A 90 -14.89 20.74 -6.46
N ASP A 91 -14.88 21.10 -7.74
CA ASP A 91 -13.88 22.03 -8.27
C ASP A 91 -14.16 23.48 -7.83
N ASP A 92 -13.34 24.44 -8.27
CA ASP A 92 -13.49 25.85 -7.90
C ASP A 92 -14.76 26.50 -8.47
N ALA A 93 -15.37 25.87 -9.48
CA ALA A 93 -16.65 26.27 -10.06
C ALA A 93 -17.85 25.61 -9.36
N GLY A 94 -17.61 24.70 -8.41
CA GLY A 94 -18.64 23.94 -7.72
C GLY A 94 -19.17 22.74 -8.51
N GLU A 95 -18.46 22.30 -9.55
CA GLU A 95 -18.79 21.08 -10.31
C GLU A 95 -18.22 19.83 -9.63
N VAL A 96 -18.97 18.73 -9.71
CA VAL A 96 -18.56 17.45 -9.11
C VAL A 96 -17.37 16.86 -9.85
N ILE A 97 -16.28 16.65 -9.14
CA ILE A 97 -15.11 15.90 -9.61
C ILE A 97 -15.42 14.41 -9.43
N PRO A 98 -15.54 13.63 -10.53
CA PRO A 98 -15.87 12.22 -10.46
C PRO A 98 -14.67 11.43 -9.93
N LEU A 99 -14.68 11.12 -8.63
CA LEU A 99 -13.71 10.19 -8.04
C LEU A 99 -14.10 8.74 -8.32
N PRO A 100 -13.14 7.87 -8.68
CA PRO A 100 -13.39 6.44 -8.72
C PRO A 100 -13.71 5.94 -7.31
N ARG A 101 -14.90 5.37 -7.11
CA ARG A 101 -15.25 4.68 -5.86
C ARG A 101 -14.26 3.52 -5.70
N ASP A 102 -13.56 3.45 -4.58
CA ASP A 102 -12.52 2.45 -4.24
C ASP A 102 -11.08 2.74 -4.70
N ALA A 103 -10.77 3.91 -5.26
CA ALA A 103 -9.38 4.29 -5.53
C ALA A 103 -8.64 4.74 -4.26
N ALA A 104 -7.38 4.34 -4.11
CA ALA A 104 -6.50 4.81 -3.03
C ALA A 104 -6.09 6.28 -3.22
N ALA A 105 -5.92 6.69 -4.47
CA ALA A 105 -5.70 8.06 -4.90
C ALA A 105 -6.14 8.21 -6.37
N TRP A 106 -6.21 9.45 -6.83
CA TRP A 106 -6.50 9.79 -8.21
C TRP A 106 -5.84 11.12 -8.57
N THR A 107 -5.50 11.30 -9.84
CA THR A 107 -4.85 12.52 -10.33
C THR A 107 -5.35 12.96 -11.69
N THR A 108 -5.31 14.27 -11.94
CA THR A 108 -5.58 14.88 -13.25
C THR A 108 -4.89 16.24 -13.38
N PHE A 109 -4.82 16.75 -14.59
CA PHE A 109 -4.64 18.19 -14.82
C PHE A 109 -5.99 18.90 -14.69
N VAL A 110 -6.00 20.00 -13.95
CA VAL A 110 -7.12 20.97 -13.93
C VAL A 110 -6.97 21.92 -15.12
N ASP A 111 -5.73 22.34 -15.39
CA ASP A 111 -5.30 23.08 -16.58
C ASP A 111 -3.80 22.83 -16.85
N ASP A 112 -3.19 23.61 -17.75
CA ASP A 112 -1.78 23.45 -18.15
C ASP A 112 -0.76 23.70 -17.01
N GLU A 113 -1.16 24.41 -15.94
CA GLU A 113 -0.30 24.79 -14.82
C GLU A 113 -0.70 24.11 -13.50
N HIS A 114 -1.93 23.61 -13.39
CA HIS A 114 -2.48 23.06 -12.15
C HIS A 114 -2.74 21.56 -12.23
N ALA A 115 -2.16 20.81 -11.29
CA ALA A 115 -2.43 19.38 -11.11
C ALA A 115 -3.25 19.15 -9.85
N LEU A 116 -4.24 18.28 -9.93
CA LEU A 116 -5.03 17.80 -8.79
C LEU A 116 -4.59 16.39 -8.44
N ILE A 117 -4.24 16.18 -7.17
CA ILE A 117 -4.08 14.85 -6.57
C ILE A 117 -5.11 14.73 -5.45
N ALA A 118 -5.94 13.69 -5.51
CA ALA A 118 -6.89 13.33 -4.47
C ALA A 118 -6.45 12.03 -3.79
N ILE A 119 -6.41 11.97 -2.45
CA ILE A 119 -5.94 10.77 -1.71
C ILE A 119 -6.96 10.36 -0.64
N ASP A 120 -7.20 9.06 -0.52
CA ASP A 120 -8.04 8.52 0.55
C ASP A 120 -7.33 8.64 1.90
N LEU A 121 -7.99 9.27 2.88
CA LEU A 121 -7.49 9.45 4.24
C LEU A 121 -7.04 8.13 4.88
N ARG A 122 -7.68 7.01 4.55
CA ARG A 122 -7.38 5.69 5.12
C ARG A 122 -6.04 5.12 4.63
N GLU A 123 -5.41 5.76 3.66
CA GLU A 123 -4.13 5.37 3.10
C GLU A 123 -2.93 6.12 3.70
N LEU A 124 -3.18 7.02 4.65
CA LEU A 124 -2.17 7.90 5.26
C LEU A 124 -1.49 7.34 6.52
N ASP A 125 -1.53 6.01 6.74
CA ASP A 125 -1.06 5.36 7.97
C ASP A 125 0.46 5.19 8.09
N ALA A 126 1.20 5.35 6.99
CA ALA A 126 2.67 5.27 6.99
C ALA A 126 3.30 6.08 5.85
N GLN A 127 4.42 6.76 6.12
CA GLN A 127 5.13 7.61 5.15
C GLN A 127 5.46 6.86 3.85
N ASP A 128 6.09 5.69 3.94
CA ASP A 128 6.50 4.90 2.77
C ASP A 128 5.32 4.48 1.89
N LYS A 129 4.14 4.31 2.52
CA LYS A 129 2.91 4.00 1.82
C LYS A 129 2.44 5.19 1.01
N VAL A 130 2.33 6.35 1.67
CA VAL A 130 1.93 7.61 1.06
C VAL A 130 2.87 7.99 -0.07
N VAL A 131 4.18 7.83 0.13
CA VAL A 131 5.19 8.08 -0.91
C VAL A 131 4.96 7.18 -2.12
N GLY A 132 4.70 5.88 -1.95
CA GLY A 132 4.48 5.00 -3.10
C GLY A 132 3.15 5.28 -3.83
N ILE A 133 2.09 5.67 -3.13
CA ILE A 133 0.83 6.11 -3.74
C ILE A 133 1.06 7.39 -4.55
N LEU A 134 1.65 8.40 -3.92
CA LEU A 134 1.97 9.67 -4.58
C LEU A 134 2.92 9.48 -5.76
N ALA A 135 3.89 8.56 -5.67
CA ALA A 135 4.80 8.26 -6.77
C ALA A 135 4.06 7.66 -7.97
N HIS A 136 3.04 6.82 -7.74
CA HIS A 136 2.18 6.30 -8.79
C HIS A 136 1.36 7.43 -9.45
N GLU A 137 0.67 8.27 -8.66
CA GLU A 137 -0.10 9.41 -9.18
C GLU A 137 0.78 10.42 -9.93
N VAL A 138 1.93 10.78 -9.37
CA VAL A 138 2.88 11.68 -10.05
C VAL A 138 3.42 11.06 -11.34
N SER A 139 3.48 9.72 -11.43
CA SER A 139 3.85 9.04 -12.67
C SER A 139 2.78 9.17 -13.75
N HIS A 140 1.49 9.18 -13.40
CA HIS A 140 0.41 9.53 -14.34
C HIS A 140 0.61 10.96 -14.87
N LEU A 141 0.84 11.94 -13.99
CA LEU A 141 1.11 13.33 -14.40
C LEU A 141 2.35 13.45 -15.30
N TYR A 142 3.43 12.73 -14.96
CA TYR A 142 4.64 12.72 -15.77
C TYR A 142 4.37 12.17 -17.18
N ARG A 143 3.65 11.05 -17.28
CA ARG A 143 3.28 10.44 -18.57
C ARG A 143 2.42 11.37 -19.41
N LEU A 144 1.39 11.97 -18.80
CA LEU A 144 0.54 12.96 -19.47
C LEU A 144 1.36 14.16 -19.97
N SER A 145 2.28 14.70 -19.15
CA SER A 145 3.16 15.81 -19.55
C SER A 145 4.11 15.42 -20.71
N ALA A 146 4.50 14.16 -20.78
CA ALA A 146 5.31 13.59 -21.85
C ALA A 146 4.49 13.09 -23.05
N SER A 147 3.17 13.34 -23.08
CA SER A 147 2.24 12.85 -24.11
C SER A 147 2.32 11.32 -24.31
N LEU A 148 2.55 10.58 -23.22
CA LEU A 148 2.52 9.13 -23.19
C LEU A 148 1.14 8.68 -22.71
N THR A 149 0.39 8.01 -23.58
CA THR A 149 -0.93 7.43 -23.24
C THR A 149 -1.06 6.03 -23.80
N ALA A 150 -1.69 5.13 -23.05
CA ALA A 150 -2.09 3.82 -23.51
C ALA A 150 -3.54 3.82 -24.00
N ILE A 151 -3.89 2.78 -24.74
CA ILE A 151 -5.22 2.64 -25.37
C ILE A 151 -6.26 2.19 -24.33
N ASP A 152 -5.87 1.32 -23.41
CA ASP A 152 -6.73 0.79 -22.36
C ASP A 152 -6.18 1.10 -20.97
N HIS A 153 -7.09 1.12 -20.00
CA HIS A 153 -6.83 1.48 -18.61
C HIS A 153 -5.81 0.55 -17.94
N ASP A 154 -5.95 -0.77 -18.07
CA ASP A 154 -5.05 -1.72 -17.39
C ASP A 154 -3.62 -1.67 -17.94
N ALA A 155 -3.46 -1.31 -19.22
CA ALA A 155 -2.17 -1.04 -19.81
C ALA A 155 -1.59 0.29 -19.31
N GLU A 156 -2.41 1.35 -19.22
CA GLU A 156 -1.97 2.65 -18.70
C GLU A 156 -1.42 2.52 -17.29
N GLU A 157 -2.17 1.87 -16.41
CA GLU A 157 -1.81 1.69 -15.01
C GLU A 157 -0.51 0.89 -14.81
N ARG A 158 -0.31 -0.16 -15.61
CA ARG A 158 0.97 -0.92 -15.63
C ARG A 158 2.14 -0.09 -16.15
N LEU A 159 1.90 0.77 -17.13
CA LEU A 159 2.92 1.67 -17.66
C LEU A 159 3.20 2.84 -16.71
N THR A 160 2.22 3.26 -15.92
CA THR A 160 2.39 4.20 -14.80
C THR A 160 3.27 3.60 -13.71
N ASP A 161 3.03 2.35 -13.32
CA ASP A 161 3.92 1.61 -12.43
C ASP A 161 5.36 1.58 -12.99
N LEU A 162 5.55 1.17 -14.25
CA LEU A 162 6.88 1.20 -14.91
C LEU A 162 7.50 2.60 -14.94
N THR A 163 6.69 3.65 -15.08
CA THR A 163 7.17 5.04 -15.06
C THR A 163 7.65 5.43 -13.67
N SER A 164 6.97 5.00 -12.60
CA SER A 164 7.44 5.28 -11.24
C SER A 164 8.80 4.62 -10.93
N LEU A 165 9.08 3.43 -11.50
CA LEU A 165 10.42 2.82 -11.49
C LEU A 165 11.44 3.74 -12.20
N TYR A 166 11.11 4.18 -13.42
CA TYR A 166 11.95 5.08 -14.21
C TYR A 166 12.26 6.39 -13.48
N LEU A 167 11.30 6.91 -12.72
CA LEU A 167 11.46 8.12 -11.92
C LEU A 167 12.28 7.92 -10.64
N GLY A 168 12.53 6.67 -10.23
CA GLY A 168 13.38 6.32 -9.09
C GLY A 168 12.65 5.79 -7.85
N PHE A 169 11.33 5.56 -7.93
CA PHE A 169 10.49 5.20 -6.77
C PHE A 169 10.24 3.70 -6.59
N GLY A 170 10.99 2.84 -7.31
CA GLY A 170 10.73 1.40 -7.35
C GLY A 170 10.75 0.71 -5.98
N VAL A 171 11.56 1.17 -5.02
CA VAL A 171 11.61 0.60 -3.66
C VAL A 171 10.28 0.77 -2.93
N PHE A 172 9.68 1.97 -3.00
CA PHE A 172 8.38 2.25 -2.39
C PHE A 172 7.27 1.42 -3.06
N ALA A 173 7.27 1.37 -4.39
CA ALA A 173 6.29 0.63 -5.14
C ALA A 173 6.38 -0.88 -4.88
N ALA A 174 7.58 -1.46 -4.83
CA ALA A 174 7.78 -2.87 -4.52
C ALA A 174 7.28 -3.26 -3.11
N ASN A 175 7.56 -2.43 -2.10
CA ASN A 175 7.09 -2.66 -0.74
C ASN A 175 5.56 -2.45 -0.62
N ASN A 176 4.97 -1.57 -1.43
CA ASN A 176 3.52 -1.34 -1.42
C ASN A 176 2.72 -2.36 -2.24
N ALA A 177 3.34 -2.99 -3.26
CA ALA A 177 2.72 -4.02 -4.10
C ALA A 177 2.30 -5.28 -3.32
N TYR A 178 2.91 -5.54 -2.16
CA TYR A 178 2.49 -6.63 -1.28
C TYR A 178 2.30 -6.10 0.14
N ARG A 179 1.09 -5.67 0.47
CA ARG A 179 0.74 -5.37 1.86
C ARG A 179 -0.37 -6.30 2.33
N TYR A 180 0.09 -7.34 2.99
CA TYR A 180 -0.70 -8.21 3.86
C TYR A 180 -1.15 -7.38 5.08
N ARG A 181 -2.38 -6.87 5.12
CA ARG A 181 -2.92 -6.27 6.35
C ARG A 181 -3.30 -7.42 7.29
N THR A 182 -2.41 -7.75 8.23
CA THR A 182 -2.83 -8.39 9.49
C THR A 182 -3.29 -7.27 10.41
N ALA A 183 -4.60 -7.06 10.52
CA ALA A 183 -5.12 -6.21 11.59
C ALA A 183 -4.92 -6.98 12.90
N GLY A 184 -3.83 -6.63 13.57
CA GLY A 184 -3.15 -7.38 14.62
C GLY A 184 -3.37 -6.83 16.02
N GLU A 185 -4.61 -6.55 16.48
CA GLU A 185 -4.79 -5.92 17.79
C GLU A 185 -4.44 -6.91 18.92
N VAL A 186 -3.52 -6.57 19.81
CA VAL A 186 -3.27 -7.35 21.03
C VAL A 186 -4.04 -6.72 22.18
N VAL A 187 -5.16 -7.32 22.57
CA VAL A 187 -5.91 -6.90 23.77
C VAL A 187 -5.65 -7.91 24.89
N GLY A 188 -4.85 -7.49 25.87
CA GLY A 188 -4.43 -8.35 26.98
C GLY A 188 -3.43 -9.42 26.54
N ALA A 189 -3.68 -10.70 26.86
CA ALA A 189 -2.83 -11.82 26.49
C ALA A 189 -3.15 -12.43 25.10
N THR A 190 -3.83 -11.67 24.23
CA THR A 190 -4.49 -12.21 23.04
C THR A 190 -4.20 -11.33 21.83
N ALA A 191 -3.68 -11.92 20.75
CA ALA A 191 -3.53 -11.29 19.44
C ALA A 191 -4.75 -11.61 18.56
N PHE A 192 -5.40 -10.59 18.01
CA PHE A 192 -6.37 -10.70 16.93
C PHE A 192 -5.63 -10.63 15.60
N SER A 193 -6.04 -11.40 14.60
CA SER A 193 -5.51 -11.30 13.23
C SER A 193 -6.68 -11.29 12.25
N GLY A 194 -7.06 -10.11 11.78
CA GLY A 194 -7.94 -9.95 10.61
C GLY A 194 -7.11 -9.99 9.33
N TRP A 195 -7.55 -10.77 8.33
CA TRP A 195 -6.86 -10.93 7.04
C TRP A 195 -7.53 -10.01 6.04
N SER A 196 -6.82 -9.02 5.53
CA SER A 196 -7.24 -8.20 4.39
C SER A 196 -6.07 -8.13 3.41
N GLU A 197 -6.29 -8.64 2.20
CA GLU A 197 -5.36 -8.50 1.08
C GLU A 197 -5.77 -7.25 0.29
N SER A 198 -4.98 -6.18 0.39
CA SER A 198 -5.11 -5.00 -0.47
C SER A 198 -3.81 -4.84 -1.24
N GLN A 199 -3.84 -5.06 -2.56
CA GLN A 199 -2.73 -4.77 -3.45
C GLN A 199 -2.79 -3.30 -3.87
N LEU A 200 -1.72 -2.54 -3.63
CA LEU A 200 -1.55 -1.19 -4.15
C LEU A 200 -0.68 -1.28 -5.42
N GLY A 201 -1.22 -0.85 -6.57
CA GLY A 201 -0.55 -0.93 -7.87
C GLY A 201 -0.90 -2.18 -8.70
N TYR A 202 -0.59 -2.13 -10.00
CA TYR A 202 -1.03 -3.10 -11.00
C TYR A 202 0.01 -4.17 -11.30
N LEU A 203 1.29 -3.88 -11.08
CA LEU A 203 2.35 -4.88 -11.16
C LEU A 203 2.41 -5.72 -9.87
N PRO A 204 2.48 -7.06 -9.98
CA PRO A 204 2.63 -7.92 -8.81
C PRO A 204 4.04 -7.77 -8.20
N PRO A 205 4.22 -8.15 -6.92
CA PRO A 205 5.49 -7.96 -6.19
C PRO A 205 6.71 -8.57 -6.87
N ARG A 206 6.54 -9.75 -7.49
CA ARG A 206 7.59 -10.42 -8.26
C ARG A 206 8.04 -9.62 -9.48
N ALA A 207 7.11 -8.94 -10.16
CA ALA A 207 7.42 -8.10 -11.31
C ALA A 207 8.19 -6.85 -10.86
N TRP A 208 7.74 -6.22 -9.77
CA TRP A 208 8.45 -5.11 -9.14
C TRP A 208 9.89 -5.46 -8.77
N CYS A 209 10.10 -6.57 -8.07
CA CYS A 209 11.43 -6.99 -7.65
C CYS A 209 12.32 -7.36 -8.85
N PHE A 210 11.73 -7.91 -9.93
CA PHE A 210 12.45 -8.17 -11.18
C PHE A 210 12.91 -6.88 -11.87
N LEU A 211 12.02 -5.91 -11.99
CA LEU A 211 12.31 -4.59 -12.55
C LEU A 211 13.35 -3.81 -11.72
N LEU A 212 13.25 -3.86 -10.38
CA LEU A 212 14.25 -3.30 -9.48
C LEU A 212 15.62 -3.95 -9.67
N ALA A 213 15.67 -5.27 -9.87
CA ALA A 213 16.93 -5.96 -10.14
C ALA A 213 17.56 -5.48 -11.45
N ILE A 214 16.75 -5.25 -12.49
CA ILE A 214 17.21 -4.64 -13.76
C ILE A 214 17.79 -3.24 -13.52
N GLN A 215 17.06 -2.38 -12.80
CA GLN A 215 17.51 -1.03 -12.46
C GLN A 215 18.83 -1.08 -11.68
N ALA A 216 18.91 -1.88 -10.61
CA ALA A 216 20.11 -2.01 -9.80
C ALA A 216 21.32 -2.55 -10.59
N ALA A 217 21.12 -3.43 -11.57
CA ALA A 217 22.19 -3.99 -12.39
C ALA A 217 22.73 -3.00 -13.43
N LEU A 218 21.87 -2.13 -13.98
CA LEU A 218 22.23 -1.18 -15.03
C LEU A 218 22.66 0.19 -14.51
N HIS A 219 22.20 0.55 -13.31
CA HIS A 219 22.42 1.87 -12.74
C HIS A 219 23.89 2.10 -12.38
N LEU A 220 24.43 3.25 -12.77
CA LEU A 220 25.86 3.56 -12.73
C LEU A 220 26.44 3.69 -11.30
N ALA A 221 25.58 4.06 -10.34
CA ALA A 221 25.94 4.22 -8.93
C ALA A 221 24.81 3.75 -8.00
N ALA A 222 24.31 2.53 -8.20
CA ALA A 222 23.17 2.02 -7.44
C ALA A 222 23.48 1.99 -5.92
N PRO A 223 22.63 2.54 -5.04
CA PRO A 223 22.75 2.35 -3.61
C PRO A 223 22.43 0.90 -3.23
N ASP A 224 22.80 0.50 -2.01
CA ASP A 224 22.36 -0.79 -1.47
C ASP A 224 20.85 -0.76 -1.20
N LEU A 225 20.09 -1.49 -2.01
CA LEU A 225 18.63 -1.55 -1.89
C LEU A 225 18.16 -2.49 -0.78
N HIS A 226 18.99 -3.47 -0.38
CA HIS A 226 18.53 -4.53 0.52
C HIS A 226 17.95 -3.93 1.80
N PRO A 227 18.62 -3.05 2.56
CA PRO A 227 18.11 -2.53 3.83
C PRO A 227 16.70 -1.92 3.77
N HIS A 228 16.29 -1.47 2.58
CA HIS A 228 15.04 -0.76 2.35
C HIS A 228 13.93 -1.63 1.76
N LEU A 229 14.19 -2.91 1.48
CA LEU A 229 13.18 -3.86 1.00
C LEU A 229 12.65 -4.70 2.16
N ASP A 230 11.32 -4.90 2.16
CA ASP A 230 10.66 -5.84 3.04
C ASP A 230 11.20 -7.27 2.86
N PRO A 231 11.15 -8.14 3.89
CA PRO A 231 11.80 -9.46 3.84
C PRO A 231 11.39 -10.32 2.64
N THR A 232 10.10 -10.29 2.26
CA THR A 232 9.57 -11.04 1.11
C THR A 232 10.08 -10.48 -0.21
N GLN A 233 10.01 -9.16 -0.38
CA GLN A 233 10.50 -8.43 -1.55
C GLN A 233 11.99 -8.60 -1.73
N ARG A 234 12.77 -8.58 -0.64
CA ARG A 234 14.20 -8.83 -0.66
C ARG A 234 14.53 -10.21 -1.23
N ALA A 235 13.80 -11.25 -0.80
CA ALA A 235 13.99 -12.60 -1.33
C ALA A 235 13.65 -12.69 -2.83
N MET A 236 12.59 -12.02 -3.28
CA MET A 236 12.23 -11.93 -4.70
C MET A 236 13.27 -11.15 -5.51
N PHE A 237 13.80 -10.05 -4.97
CA PHE A 237 14.84 -9.23 -5.57
C PHE A 237 16.15 -10.01 -5.71
N ASP A 238 16.55 -10.77 -4.68
CA ASP A 238 17.74 -11.63 -4.72
C ASP A 238 17.60 -12.71 -5.80
N ALA A 239 16.44 -13.38 -5.86
CA ALA A 239 16.14 -14.35 -6.90
C ALA A 239 16.18 -13.72 -8.29
N ALA A 240 15.57 -12.54 -8.46
CA ALA A 240 15.57 -11.81 -9.72
C ALA A 240 16.97 -11.44 -10.17
N ARG A 241 17.79 -10.88 -9.28
CA ARG A 241 19.17 -10.49 -9.57
C ARG A 241 20.04 -11.68 -9.99
N ALA A 242 19.82 -12.85 -9.39
CA ALA A 242 20.50 -14.08 -9.79
C ALA A 242 20.01 -14.64 -11.14
N ALA A 243 18.77 -14.32 -11.54
CA ALA A 243 18.14 -14.82 -12.75
C ALA A 243 18.28 -13.88 -13.98
N LEU A 244 18.84 -12.69 -13.80
CA LEU A 244 19.05 -11.75 -14.91
C LEU A 244 19.99 -12.34 -15.97
N PRO A 245 19.76 -12.02 -17.26
CA PRO A 245 20.71 -12.36 -18.32
C PRO A 245 22.04 -11.59 -18.13
N ALA A 246 23.04 -11.94 -18.94
CA ALA A 246 24.28 -11.18 -18.97
C ALA A 246 24.01 -9.69 -19.26
N LEU A 247 24.80 -8.79 -18.66
CA LEU A 247 24.52 -7.36 -18.70
C LEU A 247 24.46 -6.81 -20.14
N ASP A 248 25.32 -7.29 -21.03
CA ASP A 248 25.33 -6.87 -22.45
C ASP A 248 24.09 -7.36 -23.19
N GLU A 249 23.62 -8.59 -22.89
CA GLU A 249 22.36 -9.11 -23.42
C GLU A 249 21.18 -8.27 -22.90
N LEU A 250 21.17 -7.94 -21.60
CA LEU A 250 20.13 -7.11 -21.01
C LEU A 250 20.08 -5.71 -21.65
N ARG A 251 21.24 -5.08 -21.86
CA ARG A 251 21.35 -3.79 -22.55
C ARG A 251 20.77 -3.85 -23.96
N LEU A 252 21.19 -4.83 -24.76
CA LEU A 252 20.68 -5.02 -26.11
C LEU A 252 19.16 -5.20 -26.14
N ARG A 253 18.62 -6.01 -25.22
CA ARG A 253 17.17 -6.24 -25.11
C ARG A 253 16.38 -5.01 -24.70
N LEU A 254 17.00 -4.09 -23.97
CA LEU A 254 16.41 -2.80 -23.58
C LEU A 254 16.62 -1.70 -24.64
N GLY A 255 17.26 -2.01 -25.77
CA GLY A 255 17.59 -1.02 -26.80
C GLY A 255 18.70 -0.06 -26.39
N LEU A 256 19.51 -0.43 -25.40
CA LEU A 256 20.67 0.35 -24.95
C LEU A 256 21.92 -0.07 -25.73
N ASP A 257 22.72 0.90 -26.14
CA ASP A 257 24.01 0.66 -26.78
C ASP A 257 25.00 0.15 -25.72
N PRO A 258 25.52 -1.10 -25.84
CA PRO A 258 26.48 -1.67 -24.89
C PRO A 258 27.79 -0.89 -24.81
N ASP A 259 28.17 -0.22 -25.90
CA ASP A 259 29.44 0.49 -26.04
C ASP A 259 29.29 2.00 -25.74
N ALA A 260 28.06 2.48 -25.54
CA ALA A 260 27.82 3.87 -25.20
C ALA A 260 28.31 4.19 -23.78
N ALA A 261 29.21 5.17 -23.69
CA ALA A 261 29.55 5.79 -22.42
C ALA A 261 28.37 6.68 -21.96
N TYR A 262 27.49 6.13 -21.13
CA TYR A 262 26.51 6.93 -20.41
C TYR A 262 27.24 7.73 -19.34
N THR A 263 27.41 9.02 -19.62
CA THR A 263 27.77 9.95 -18.55
C THR A 263 26.50 10.26 -17.78
N PRO A 264 26.54 10.28 -16.43
CA PRO A 264 25.54 11.04 -15.71
C PRO A 264 25.59 12.44 -16.30
N GLU A 265 24.53 12.87 -17.01
CA GLU A 265 24.22 14.29 -16.96
C GLU A 265 24.24 14.63 -15.49
N ALA A 266 24.97 15.68 -15.09
CA ALA A 266 25.08 16.07 -13.69
C ALA A 266 23.67 16.00 -13.13
N ALA A 267 23.39 14.94 -12.38
CA ALA A 267 22.12 14.81 -11.74
C ALA A 267 22.18 15.99 -10.81
N ASP A 268 21.49 17.09 -11.18
CA ASP A 268 21.09 18.08 -10.21
C ASP A 268 20.73 17.26 -8.99
N ASP A 269 21.35 17.50 -7.83
CA ASP A 269 21.13 16.67 -6.67
C ASP A 269 19.66 16.88 -6.27
N VAL A 270 18.76 16.17 -6.95
CA VAL A 270 17.32 16.37 -6.89
C VAL A 270 16.87 15.99 -5.50
N ALA A 271 17.62 15.10 -4.83
CA ALA A 271 17.47 14.80 -3.41
C ALA A 271 17.58 16.06 -2.52
N ASP A 272 18.42 17.03 -2.89
CA ASP A 272 18.61 18.29 -2.16
C ASP A 272 17.59 19.38 -2.55
N ARG A 273 16.76 19.15 -3.59
CA ARG A 273 15.67 20.07 -3.92
C ARG A 273 14.68 20.07 -2.76
N ARG A 274 14.58 21.23 -2.10
CA ARG A 274 13.48 21.51 -1.18
C ARG A 274 12.27 21.93 -1.99
N PRO A 275 11.04 21.56 -1.57
CA PRO A 275 9.84 22.22 -2.06
C PRO A 275 10.05 23.73 -1.96
N ALA A 276 9.61 24.48 -2.97
CA ALA A 276 9.61 25.93 -2.87
C ALA A 276 8.77 26.31 -1.63
N ASP A 277 9.29 27.20 -0.79
CA ASP A 277 8.56 27.72 0.37
C ASP A 277 7.49 28.70 -0.13
N THR A 278 6.51 28.18 -0.86
CA THR A 278 5.45 28.94 -1.53
C THR A 278 4.11 28.85 -0.82
N SER A 279 4.00 28.05 0.25
CA SER A 279 2.78 28.03 1.04
C SER A 279 2.61 29.37 1.78
N PRO A 280 1.47 30.07 1.62
CA PRO A 280 1.10 31.10 2.58
C PRO A 280 1.05 30.48 3.98
N ALA A 281 1.31 31.29 5.02
CA ALA A 281 1.28 30.85 6.41
C ALA A 281 0.05 29.95 6.65
N THR A 282 0.30 28.69 7.02
CA THR A 282 -0.70 27.64 7.17
C THR A 282 -1.79 28.10 8.14
N ASP A 283 -3.05 27.96 7.75
CA ASP A 283 -4.15 28.08 8.70
C ASP A 283 -3.99 26.98 9.77
N GLU A 284 -4.26 27.29 11.05
CA GLU A 284 -4.18 26.32 12.17
C GLU A 284 -5.01 25.03 11.93
N ALA A 285 -5.91 25.03 10.94
CA ALA A 285 -6.69 23.88 10.51
C ALA A 285 -5.88 22.83 9.72
N GLU A 286 -4.82 23.22 8.99
CA GLU A 286 -4.03 22.33 8.11
C GLU A 286 -2.96 21.53 8.86
N ASP A 287 -2.49 22.04 10.00
CA ASP A 287 -1.47 21.41 10.86
C ASP A 287 -2.07 20.44 11.91
N ARG A 288 -3.40 20.25 11.91
CA ARG A 288 -4.04 19.26 12.79
C ARG A 288 -3.79 17.84 12.25
N PRO A 289 -3.46 16.86 13.10
CA PRO A 289 -3.36 15.47 12.66
C PRO A 289 -4.68 15.04 12.01
N LEU A 290 -4.62 14.48 10.79
CA LEU A 290 -5.80 13.95 10.09
C LEU A 290 -6.38 12.76 10.86
N PHE A 291 -5.52 12.04 11.57
CA PHE A 291 -5.88 11.08 12.61
C PHE A 291 -5.67 11.70 14.00
N ASP A 292 -6.52 12.68 14.35
CA ASP A 292 -6.62 13.27 15.68
C ASP A 292 -7.91 12.75 16.32
N ASP A 293 -7.83 11.88 17.35
CA ASP A 293 -8.82 11.46 18.38
C ASP A 293 -10.35 11.50 18.06
N ARG A 294 -10.77 11.60 16.79
CA ARG A 294 -12.17 11.80 16.38
C ARG A 294 -13.00 10.55 16.55
N ILE A 295 -12.38 9.36 16.55
CA ILE A 295 -13.06 8.16 17.03
C ILE A 295 -13.53 8.39 18.48
N VAL A 296 -12.72 9.05 19.32
CA VAL A 296 -13.02 9.38 20.73
C VAL A 296 -14.02 10.54 20.87
N ALA A 297 -13.88 11.60 20.06
CA ALA A 297 -14.73 12.79 20.21
C ALA A 297 -16.12 12.64 19.58
N ASP A 298 -16.24 11.91 18.45
CA ASP A 298 -17.47 11.93 17.66
C ASP A 298 -18.55 10.99 18.23
N ASN A 299 -18.15 9.97 19.00
CA ASN A 299 -19.08 9.11 19.73
C ASN A 299 -19.24 9.50 21.21
N GLN A 300 -18.44 10.43 21.75
CA GLN A 300 -18.46 10.76 23.17
C GLN A 300 -19.87 11.16 23.65
N GLY A 301 -20.47 10.30 24.49
CA GLY A 301 -21.84 10.50 25.00
C GLY A 301 -22.98 10.24 24.00
N ARG A 302 -22.69 9.97 22.71
CA ARG A 302 -23.69 9.54 21.71
C ARG A 302 -24.08 8.07 21.92
N PRO A 303 -25.32 7.68 21.54
CA PRO A 303 -25.72 6.27 21.57
C PRO A 303 -24.97 5.48 20.49
N VAL A 304 -24.30 4.41 20.90
CA VAL A 304 -23.63 3.46 20.00
C VAL A 304 -24.14 2.04 20.28
N LEU A 305 -23.92 1.12 19.35
CA LEU A 305 -24.38 -0.26 19.49
C LEU A 305 -23.24 -1.22 19.81
N LYS A 306 -23.59 -2.31 20.49
CA LYS A 306 -22.66 -3.37 20.86
C LYS A 306 -22.89 -4.61 19.98
N LEU A 307 -21.98 -4.81 19.03
CA LEU A 307 -21.71 -6.00 18.22
C LEU A 307 -21.46 -7.29 18.99
N ARG A 308 -22.42 -8.19 19.25
CA ARG A 308 -22.08 -9.53 19.76
C ARG A 308 -21.58 -10.42 18.62
N GLN A 309 -20.32 -10.84 18.68
CA GLN A 309 -19.74 -11.78 17.73
C GLN A 309 -19.33 -13.10 18.40
N PRO A 310 -19.64 -14.27 17.80
CA PRO A 310 -19.18 -15.56 18.31
C PRO A 310 -17.66 -15.69 18.15
N ARG A 311 -16.97 -16.27 19.14
CA ARG A 311 -15.53 -16.56 19.02
C ARG A 311 -15.32 -17.78 18.13
N ILE A 312 -14.69 -17.59 16.97
CA ILE A 312 -14.34 -18.70 16.06
C ILE A 312 -13.00 -19.35 16.46
N GLY A 313 -12.12 -18.62 17.16
CA GLY A 313 -10.79 -19.09 17.59
C GLY A 313 -10.78 -20.44 18.37
N PRO A 314 -11.65 -20.67 19.36
CA PRO A 314 -11.73 -21.95 20.06
C PRO A 314 -12.13 -23.13 19.16
N ALA A 315 -12.85 -22.89 18.07
CA ALA A 315 -13.18 -23.92 17.07
C ALA A 315 -11.95 -24.33 16.26
N PHE A 316 -11.14 -23.35 15.84
CA PHE A 316 -9.88 -23.61 15.13
C PHE A 316 -8.86 -24.33 16.02
N LEU A 317 -8.72 -23.92 17.28
CA LEU A 317 -7.84 -24.61 18.23
C LEU A 317 -8.30 -26.05 18.49
N GLY A 318 -9.62 -26.27 18.64
CA GLY A 318 -10.21 -27.61 18.78
C GLY A 318 -9.99 -28.49 17.54
N ALA A 319 -10.13 -27.93 16.34
CA ALA A 319 -9.86 -28.61 15.08
C ALA A 319 -8.37 -28.96 14.93
N PHE A 320 -7.47 -28.03 15.28
CA PHE A 320 -6.03 -28.23 15.20
C PHE A 320 -5.55 -29.31 16.17
N LEU A 321 -5.96 -29.24 17.45
CA LEU A 321 -5.64 -30.26 18.45
C LEU A 321 -6.22 -31.62 18.05
N GLY A 322 -7.45 -31.62 17.54
CA GLY A 322 -8.09 -32.80 17.00
C GLY A 322 -7.30 -33.44 15.86
N PHE A 323 -6.84 -32.64 14.90
CA PHE A 323 -6.05 -33.08 13.76
C PHE A 323 -4.69 -33.62 14.19
N ALA A 324 -4.01 -32.95 15.13
CA ALA A 324 -2.73 -33.40 15.68
C ALA A 324 -2.87 -34.76 16.40
N VAL A 325 -3.91 -34.93 17.22
CA VAL A 325 -4.22 -36.23 17.85
C VAL A 325 -4.55 -37.28 16.80
N GLY A 326 -5.32 -36.91 15.76
CA GLY A 326 -5.67 -37.79 14.65
C GLY A 326 -4.45 -38.32 13.90
N MET A 327 -3.48 -37.46 13.56
CA MET A 327 -2.23 -37.86 12.88
C MET A 327 -1.37 -38.79 13.72
N VAL A 328 -1.29 -38.57 15.04
CA VAL A 328 -0.48 -39.41 15.94
C VAL A 328 -1.15 -40.77 16.17
N SER A 329 -2.47 -40.86 16.08
CA SER A 329 -3.22 -42.08 16.39
C SER A 329 -3.69 -42.88 15.17
N SER A 330 -3.62 -42.30 13.95
CA SER A 330 -4.05 -42.97 12.72
C SER A 330 -3.21 -44.18 12.32
N GLU A 331 -1.95 -44.26 12.77
CA GLU A 331 -1.07 -45.41 12.48
C GLU A 331 -1.33 -46.63 13.37
N THR A 332 -2.06 -46.48 14.48
CA THR A 332 -2.18 -47.54 15.50
C THR A 332 -3.60 -48.05 15.73
N LEU A 333 -4.64 -47.26 15.49
CA LEU A 333 -6.00 -47.55 16.03
C LEU A 333 -7.16 -47.43 15.01
N GLY A 334 -6.86 -47.22 13.71
CA GLY A 334 -7.83 -47.31 12.62
C GLY A 334 -8.75 -46.09 12.42
N ALA A 335 -9.49 -46.09 11.31
CA ALA A 335 -10.21 -44.93 10.76
C ALA A 335 -11.33 -44.34 11.65
N ALA A 336 -11.78 -45.05 12.69
CA ALA A 336 -12.82 -44.59 13.60
C ALA A 336 -12.42 -43.37 14.45
N LEU A 337 -11.11 -43.10 14.60
CA LEU A 337 -10.59 -41.97 15.40
C LEU A 337 -10.67 -40.61 14.70
N TRP A 338 -10.94 -40.57 13.39
CA TRP A 338 -11.21 -39.31 12.69
C TRP A 338 -12.50 -38.61 13.15
N LEU A 339 -13.34 -39.30 13.93
CA LEU A 339 -14.50 -38.70 14.59
C LEU A 339 -14.10 -37.79 15.76
N ILE A 340 -12.93 -38.00 16.38
CA ILE A 340 -12.43 -37.18 17.49
C ILE A 340 -12.11 -35.74 17.06
N PRO A 341 -11.36 -35.48 15.97
CA PRO A 341 -11.16 -34.12 15.48
C PRO A 341 -12.46 -33.36 15.22
N THR A 342 -13.42 -34.03 14.58
CA THR A 342 -14.74 -33.44 14.29
C THR A 342 -15.50 -33.13 15.59
N ALA A 343 -15.49 -34.05 16.56
CA ALA A 343 -16.12 -33.82 17.86
C ALA A 343 -15.45 -32.69 18.65
N LEU A 344 -14.12 -32.59 18.63
CA LEU A 344 -13.37 -31.53 19.31
C LEU A 344 -13.54 -30.17 18.62
N ALA A 345 -13.61 -30.13 17.29
CA ALA A 345 -13.93 -28.93 16.52
C ALA A 345 -15.36 -28.43 16.83
N LEU A 346 -16.35 -29.34 16.86
CA LEU A 346 -17.73 -29.02 17.23
C LEU A 346 -17.84 -28.56 18.69
N LEU A 347 -17.10 -29.18 19.61
CA LEU A 347 -17.03 -28.75 21.00
C LEU A 347 -16.41 -27.36 21.12
N GLY A 348 -15.29 -27.11 20.43
CA GLY A 348 -14.63 -25.81 20.35
C GLY A 348 -15.54 -24.73 19.78
N TRP A 349 -16.29 -25.03 18.71
CA TRP A 349 -17.30 -24.15 18.13
C TRP A 349 -18.42 -23.83 19.13
N LYS A 350 -18.97 -24.85 19.81
CA LYS A 350 -20.01 -24.68 20.83
C LYS A 350 -19.50 -23.88 22.05
N LEU A 351 -18.24 -24.05 22.43
CA LEU A 351 -17.60 -23.25 23.49
C LEU A 351 -17.40 -21.80 23.05
N GLY A 352 -16.97 -21.60 21.79
CA GLY A 352 -16.78 -20.29 21.17
C GLY A 352 -18.07 -19.48 21.04
N GLN A 353 -19.20 -20.15 20.80
CA GLN A 353 -20.54 -19.53 20.85
C GLN A 353 -20.96 -19.11 22.25
N ARG A 354 -20.47 -19.79 23.30
CA ARG A 354 -20.79 -19.46 24.71
C ARG A 354 -19.96 -18.32 25.28
N LEU A 355 -18.82 -18.01 24.66
CA LEU A 355 -17.95 -16.91 25.05
C LEU A 355 -17.87 -15.89 23.92
N PRO A 356 -18.92 -15.10 23.65
CA PRO A 356 -18.85 -14.06 22.62
C PRO A 356 -17.82 -13.00 23.00
N PHE A 357 -17.34 -12.27 22.01
CA PHE A 357 -16.74 -10.96 22.22
C PHE A 357 -17.69 -9.89 21.69
N TYR A 358 -17.45 -8.66 22.12
CA TYR A 358 -18.30 -7.54 21.80
C TYR A 358 -17.49 -6.49 21.07
N GLN A 359 -18.03 -5.91 20.00
CA GLN A 359 -17.43 -4.82 19.25
C GLN A 359 -18.31 -3.57 19.32
N CYS A 360 -17.69 -2.39 19.32
CA CYS A 360 -18.42 -1.15 19.20
C CYS A 360 -18.75 -0.86 17.74
N LEU A 361 -20.03 -0.66 17.43
CA LEU A 361 -20.52 -0.18 16.13
C LEU A 361 -20.72 1.35 16.12
N GLY A 362 -19.91 2.09 16.88
CA GLY A 362 -19.81 3.54 16.70
C GLY A 362 -19.18 3.84 15.35
N ARG A 363 -19.49 5.00 14.76
CA ARG A 363 -18.91 5.45 13.49
C ARG A 363 -17.38 5.28 13.57
N ASP A 364 -16.84 4.44 12.69
CA ASP A 364 -15.42 4.09 12.56
C ASP A 364 -14.70 3.61 13.84
N CYS A 365 -15.44 3.12 14.84
CA CYS A 365 -14.84 2.69 16.10
C CYS A 365 -14.27 1.26 16.07
N GLY A 366 -15.10 0.25 15.79
CA GLY A 366 -14.70 -1.16 15.72
C GLY A 366 -14.12 -1.81 16.99
N ALA A 367 -13.86 -1.04 18.06
CA ALA A 367 -13.11 -1.48 19.23
C ALA A 367 -13.75 -2.67 19.94
N VAL A 368 -12.93 -3.63 20.37
CA VAL A 368 -13.38 -4.76 21.20
C VAL A 368 -13.66 -4.26 22.61
N VAL A 369 -14.87 -4.49 23.11
CA VAL A 369 -15.33 -3.98 24.40
C VAL A 369 -15.71 -5.09 25.39
N PRO A 370 -15.54 -4.85 26.70
CA PRO A 370 -16.05 -5.76 27.72
C PRO A 370 -17.57 -5.96 27.63
N ARG A 371 -18.02 -7.16 28.02
CA ARG A 371 -19.45 -7.50 28.06
C ARG A 371 -20.27 -6.50 28.86
N GLU A 372 -19.78 -6.15 30.07
CA GLU A 372 -20.47 -5.26 30.99
C GLU A 372 -20.21 -3.77 30.73
N ALA A 373 -19.44 -3.40 29.69
CA ALA A 373 -19.14 -2.00 29.43
C ALA A 373 -20.41 -1.21 29.07
N GLU A 374 -20.74 -0.17 29.83
CA GLU A 374 -21.83 0.76 29.50
C GLU A 374 -21.38 1.86 28.53
N ARG A 375 -20.07 2.07 28.42
CA ARG A 375 -19.43 2.99 27.50
C ARG A 375 -18.28 2.31 26.77
N CYS A 376 -18.05 2.68 25.52
CA CYS A 376 -16.87 2.24 24.79
C CYS A 376 -15.63 2.93 25.37
N PRO A 377 -14.57 2.18 25.76
CA PRO A 377 -13.34 2.75 26.28
C PRO A 377 -12.51 3.45 25.19
N ALA A 378 -12.72 3.11 23.91
CA ALA A 378 -12.05 3.74 22.78
C ALA A 378 -12.78 5.01 22.33
N CYS A 379 -14.08 4.91 21.97
CA CYS A 379 -14.80 6.03 21.37
C CYS A 379 -15.62 6.89 22.36
N GLY A 380 -15.73 6.50 23.63
CA GLY A 380 -16.53 7.21 24.63
C GLY A 380 -18.06 7.14 24.46
N GLY A 381 -18.54 6.44 23.42
CA GLY A 381 -19.97 6.24 23.15
C GLY A 381 -20.69 5.41 24.20
N ARG A 382 -21.96 5.72 24.46
CA ARG A 382 -22.81 5.00 25.42
C ARG A 382 -23.53 3.88 24.70
N PHE A 383 -23.34 2.64 25.16
CA PHE A 383 -24.01 1.49 24.57
C PHE A 383 -25.51 1.53 24.88
N ARG A 384 -26.34 1.61 23.84
CA ARG A 384 -27.80 1.59 23.98
C ARG A 384 -28.34 0.17 24.08
N GLU A 385 -27.84 -0.71 23.22
CA GLU A 385 -28.26 -2.11 23.13
C GLU A 385 -27.14 -2.99 22.56
N THR A 386 -27.34 -4.30 22.69
CA THR A 386 -26.47 -5.32 22.10
C THR A 386 -27.23 -6.00 20.97
N VAL A 387 -26.63 -6.05 19.79
CA VAL A 387 -27.22 -6.68 18.60
C VAL A 387 -26.43 -7.92 18.22
N ASP A 388 -27.11 -8.93 17.69
CA ASP A 388 -26.50 -10.19 17.26
C ASP A 388 -26.23 -10.22 15.73
N ASP A 389 -26.86 -9.32 14.95
CA ASP A 389 -26.70 -9.20 13.49
C ASP A 389 -26.64 -7.72 13.07
N PRO A 390 -25.60 -7.25 12.35
CA PRO A 390 -25.52 -5.87 11.86
C PRO A 390 -26.60 -5.54 10.82
N LYS A 391 -27.13 -6.54 10.10
CA LYS A 391 -28.11 -6.32 9.02
C LYS A 391 -29.51 -6.03 9.52
N ALA A 392 -29.82 -6.38 10.76
CA ALA A 392 -31.10 -6.05 11.40
C ALA A 392 -31.27 -4.54 11.68
N MET A 393 -30.33 -3.70 11.23
CA MET A 393 -30.31 -2.25 11.43
C MET A 393 -30.72 -1.43 10.19
N LEU A 394 -30.96 -2.07 9.04
CA LEU A 394 -31.34 -1.40 7.78
C LEU A 394 -32.86 -1.37 7.53
N ASP A 395 -33.65 -1.90 8.46
CA ASP A 395 -35.12 -1.80 8.54
C ASP A 395 -35.50 -0.90 9.74
#